data_AF-A0A945K324-F1
#
_entry.id   AF-A0A945K324-F1
#
_cell.length_a   1.000
_cell.length_b   1.000
_cell.length_c   1.000
_cell.angle_alpha   90.00
_cell.angle_beta   90.00
_cell.angle_gamma   90.00
#
_symmetry.space_group_name_H-M   'P 1'
#
loop_
_entity.id
_entity.type
_entity.pdbx_description
1 polymer ?
#
loop_
_entity_poly.entity_id
_entity_poly.type
_entity_poly.pdbx_seq_one_letter_code
_entity_poly.pdbx_strand_id
1 'polypeptide(L)'
;MSTILACVTVSSALGRDRSAPSVPAWRGEHPGTAWLGADMLWRTREWLIFHMQDETGGGFNLDLTIRDQNIYMQGERPVVVSVIGPQDEVLARQLVPDDGITSGDADHREGIYDVFADYRYREWHRVHSPGGVPPGKTRSPVLQAPEQLDPTLVHVEVPDAGPGLYRVVVIASWDHYISLTPDRPIATGIHPGPGP
;
A
#
# COMPACT_ATOMS: atom_id res chain seq x y z
N MET A 1 2.21 0.98 -32.87
CA MET A 1 2.16 0.79 -31.40
C MET A 1 2.03 2.17 -30.78
N SER A 2 0.83 2.56 -30.38
CA SER A 2 0.59 3.85 -29.72
C SER A 2 0.75 3.65 -28.22
N THR A 3 1.78 4.27 -27.65
CA THR A 3 1.95 4.39 -26.21
C THR A 3 0.98 5.46 -25.72
N ILE A 4 -0.13 5.05 -25.11
CA ILE A 4 -1.01 5.98 -24.40
C ILE A 4 -0.29 6.35 -23.10
N LEU A 5 0.26 7.56 -23.03
CA LEU A 5 0.61 8.18 -21.76
C LEU A 5 -0.71 8.58 -21.08
N ALA A 6 -1.15 7.80 -20.09
CA ALA A 6 -2.20 8.24 -19.19
C ALA A 6 -1.73 9.51 -18.45
N CYS A 7 -2.61 10.52 -18.39
CA CYS A 7 -2.33 11.79 -17.74
C CYS A 7 -2.26 11.56 -16.22
N VAL A 8 -1.11 11.85 -15.62
CA VAL A 8 -0.84 11.66 -14.19
C VAL A 8 -1.41 12.84 -13.41
N THR A 9 -2.32 12.58 -12.47
CA THR A 9 -2.66 13.56 -11.42
C THR A 9 -2.27 12.97 -10.07
N VAL A 10 -1.06 13.27 -9.62
CA VAL A 10 -0.66 13.11 -8.21
C VAL A 10 -1.00 14.43 -7.52
N SER A 11 -2.04 14.44 -6.70
CA SER A 11 -2.36 15.61 -5.87
C SER A 11 -1.73 15.40 -4.50
N SER A 12 -0.65 16.13 -4.19
CA SER A 12 -0.29 16.33 -2.79
C SER A 12 -1.40 17.17 -2.14
N ALA A 13 -1.93 16.71 -1.02
CA ALA A 13 -3.09 17.32 -0.35
C ALA A 13 -2.73 18.61 0.40
N LEU A 14 -2.02 19.54 -0.24
CA LEU A 14 -1.92 20.91 0.24
C LEU A 14 -3.15 21.70 -0.25
N GLY A 15 -4.30 21.46 0.40
CA GLY A 15 -5.43 22.40 0.37
C GLY A 15 -6.77 21.94 -0.22
N ARG A 16 -6.99 20.64 -0.48
CA ARG A 16 -8.35 20.11 -0.70
C ARG A 16 -8.84 19.39 0.56
N ASP A 17 -10.16 19.46 0.76
CA ASP A 17 -10.88 18.84 1.86
C ASP A 17 -10.32 17.44 2.20
N ARG A 18 -9.82 17.29 3.44
CA ARG A 18 -9.10 16.12 3.93
C ARG A 18 -10.03 14.94 4.24
N SER A 19 -11.29 14.99 3.82
CA SER A 19 -12.21 13.89 4.01
C SER A 19 -11.70 12.67 3.25
N ALA A 20 -11.40 11.60 3.98
CA ALA A 20 -11.13 10.29 3.38
C ALA A 20 -12.26 9.96 2.38
N PRO A 21 -11.95 9.39 1.20
CA PRO A 21 -12.97 9.02 0.24
C PRO A 21 -14.10 8.24 0.92
N SER A 22 -15.34 8.57 0.58
CA SER A 22 -16.50 7.93 1.19
C SER A 22 -16.46 6.42 0.97
N VAL A 23 -16.77 5.66 2.00
CA VAL A 23 -16.97 4.21 1.88
C VAL A 23 -18.01 3.94 0.78
N PRO A 24 -17.70 3.12 -0.24
CA PRO A 24 -18.65 2.83 -1.30
C PRO A 24 -19.91 2.14 -0.78
N ALA A 25 -21.08 2.56 -1.27
CA ALA A 25 -22.35 1.97 -0.85
C ALA A 25 -22.45 0.46 -1.17
N TRP A 26 -21.80 0.02 -2.25
CA TRP A 26 -21.76 -1.38 -2.68
C TRP A 26 -20.81 -2.26 -1.85
N ARG A 27 -20.07 -1.69 -0.88
CA ARG A 27 -19.09 -2.44 -0.11
C ARG A 27 -19.76 -3.58 0.67
N GLY A 28 -19.30 -4.80 0.43
CA GLY A 28 -19.80 -6.01 1.09
C GLY A 28 -20.96 -6.67 0.36
N GLU A 29 -21.47 -6.08 -0.72
CA GLU A 29 -22.53 -6.68 -1.54
C GLU A 29 -22.00 -7.79 -2.47
N HIS A 30 -20.72 -7.73 -2.84
CA HIS A 30 -20.06 -8.72 -3.72
C HIS A 30 -18.86 -9.41 -3.05
N PRO A 31 -18.48 -10.63 -3.49
CA PRO A 31 -17.36 -11.36 -2.91
C PRO A 31 -16.07 -10.52 -2.82
N GLY A 32 -15.49 -10.46 -1.62
CA GLY A 32 -14.23 -9.76 -1.37
C GLY A 32 -14.29 -8.23 -1.41
N THR A 33 -15.43 -7.62 -1.75
CA THR A 33 -15.58 -6.16 -1.72
C THR A 33 -15.57 -5.58 -0.31
N ALA A 34 -15.89 -6.38 0.71
CA ALA A 34 -15.80 -5.98 2.12
C ALA A 34 -14.38 -5.57 2.55
N TRP A 35 -13.37 -5.92 1.76
CA TRP A 35 -11.96 -5.64 1.99
C TRP A 35 -11.44 -4.40 1.24
N LEU A 36 -12.33 -3.69 0.56
CA LEU A 36 -12.05 -2.49 -0.24
C LEU A 36 -12.64 -1.24 0.41
N GLY A 37 -12.27 -0.07 -0.12
CA GLY A 37 -12.66 1.23 0.43
C GLY A 37 -11.51 1.94 1.11
N ALA A 38 -11.57 3.28 1.18
CA ALA A 38 -10.47 4.11 1.65
C ALA A 38 -10.05 3.86 3.12
N ASP A 39 -10.97 3.34 3.94
CA ASP A 39 -10.80 2.95 5.34
C ASP A 39 -10.28 1.51 5.53
N MET A 40 -10.24 0.69 4.47
CA MET A 40 -9.71 -0.68 4.53
C MET A 40 -8.21 -0.71 4.22
N LEU A 41 -7.41 -0.42 5.24
CA LEU A 41 -5.96 -0.26 5.13
C LEU A 41 -5.23 -1.60 5.29
N TRP A 42 -4.55 -2.03 4.22
CA TRP A 42 -3.74 -3.24 4.19
C TRP A 42 -2.27 -2.90 4.40
N ARG A 43 -1.65 -3.57 5.37
CA ARG A 43 -0.21 -3.44 5.58
C ARG A 43 0.55 -4.22 4.51
N THR A 44 1.48 -3.56 3.84
CA THR A 44 2.35 -4.22 2.87
C THR A 44 3.61 -4.77 3.52
N ARG A 45 4.18 -5.82 2.90
CA ARG A 45 5.52 -6.31 3.24
C ARG A 45 6.53 -5.71 2.25
N GLU A 46 6.55 -6.26 1.04
CA GLU A 46 7.30 -5.73 -0.11
C GLU A 46 6.41 -5.49 -1.34
N TRP A 47 5.24 -6.12 -1.31
CA TRP A 47 4.25 -6.14 -2.38
C TRP A 47 2.88 -6.44 -1.79
N LEU A 48 1.84 -5.92 -2.45
CA LEU A 48 0.43 -6.21 -2.21
C LEU A 48 -0.25 -6.35 -3.56
N ILE A 49 -1.04 -7.40 -3.74
CA ILE A 49 -1.71 -7.68 -5.01
C ILE A 49 -3.21 -7.79 -4.78
N PHE A 50 -3.98 -6.94 -5.45
CA PHE A 50 -5.42 -7.06 -5.55
C PHE A 50 -5.75 -7.79 -6.85
N HIS A 51 -6.32 -8.99 -6.72
CA HIS A 51 -6.80 -9.82 -7.81
C HIS A 51 -8.27 -9.48 -8.04
N MET A 52 -8.55 -8.71 -9.08
CA MET A 52 -9.87 -8.14 -9.35
C MET A 52 -10.51 -8.86 -10.53
N GLN A 53 -11.60 -9.59 -10.27
CA GLN A 53 -12.35 -10.31 -11.29
C GLN A 53 -13.43 -9.39 -11.87
N ASP A 54 -13.15 -8.77 -13.00
CA ASP A 54 -14.08 -7.90 -13.71
C ASP A 54 -14.82 -8.68 -14.80
N GLU A 55 -16.09 -8.98 -14.58
CA GLU A 55 -16.94 -9.69 -15.54
C GLU A 55 -17.55 -8.75 -16.60
N THR A 56 -17.47 -7.43 -16.40
CA THR A 56 -18.13 -6.44 -17.26
C THR A 56 -17.19 -5.97 -18.38
N GLY A 57 -15.93 -5.68 -18.06
CA GLY A 57 -15.01 -4.95 -18.94
C GLY A 57 -15.42 -3.48 -19.09
N GLY A 58 -14.93 -2.79 -20.13
CA GLY A 58 -15.27 -1.39 -20.39
C GLY A 58 -14.40 -0.36 -19.66
N GLY A 59 -13.29 -0.79 -19.07
CA GLY A 59 -12.44 0.05 -18.24
C GLY A 59 -13.09 0.41 -16.89
N PHE A 60 -12.28 0.92 -15.97
CA PHE A 60 -12.73 1.36 -14.65
C PHE A 60 -11.68 2.26 -14.00
N ASN A 61 -12.05 2.98 -12.95
CA ASN A 61 -11.13 3.79 -12.18
C ASN A 61 -10.80 3.15 -10.84
N LEU A 62 -9.60 3.44 -10.34
CA LEU A 62 -9.12 3.02 -9.03
C LEU A 62 -8.63 4.24 -8.24
N ASP A 63 -9.11 4.35 -7.01
CA ASP A 63 -8.54 5.26 -6.01
C ASP A 63 -7.77 4.44 -4.96
N LEU A 64 -6.52 4.82 -4.72
CA LEU A 64 -5.68 4.26 -3.67
C LEU A 64 -5.42 5.32 -2.59
N THR A 65 -5.44 4.87 -1.34
CA THR A 65 -4.89 5.64 -0.22
C THR A 65 -3.63 4.94 0.26
N ILE A 66 -2.51 5.64 0.23
CA ILE A 66 -1.22 5.18 0.73
C ILE A 66 -0.89 5.99 1.99
N ARG A 67 -0.50 5.33 3.06
CA ARG A 67 -0.07 5.97 4.30
C ARG A 67 1.27 5.39 4.72
N ASP A 68 2.25 6.24 4.97
CA ASP A 68 3.59 5.82 5.38
C ASP A 68 3.77 6.03 6.88
N GLN A 69 4.27 5.00 7.56
CA GLN A 69 4.61 5.06 8.98
C GLN A 69 5.97 5.73 9.21
N ASN A 70 6.92 5.56 8.30
CA ASN A 70 8.31 6.00 8.45
C ASN A 70 8.98 5.47 9.74
N ILE A 71 8.77 4.19 10.09
CA ILE A 71 9.26 3.61 11.36
C ILE A 71 10.36 2.57 11.13
N TYR A 72 10.11 1.63 10.23
CA TYR A 72 10.91 0.42 10.09
C TYR A 72 12.11 0.61 9.17
N MET A 73 11.94 1.37 8.10
CA MET A 73 12.94 1.54 7.05
C MET A 73 13.52 2.96 7.03
N GLN A 74 14.72 3.09 6.46
CA GLN A 74 15.44 4.37 6.30
C GLN A 74 15.75 4.63 4.83
N GLY A 75 15.77 5.89 4.41
CA GLY A 75 15.92 6.29 3.01
C GLY A 75 14.61 6.27 2.24
N GLU A 76 14.60 6.89 1.06
CA GLU A 76 13.40 7.02 0.21
C GLU A 76 12.78 5.67 -0.15
N ARG A 77 11.45 5.62 -0.17
CA ARG A 77 10.63 4.46 -0.46
C ARG A 77 9.47 4.82 -1.41
N PRO A 78 9.76 5.15 -2.68
CA PRO A 78 8.70 5.37 -3.64
C PRO A 78 7.88 4.09 -3.83
N VAL A 79 6.57 4.24 -3.99
CA VAL A 79 5.64 3.14 -4.25
C VAL A 79 5.41 3.01 -5.74
N VAL A 80 5.42 1.77 -6.24
CA VAL A 80 5.06 1.49 -7.65
C VAL A 80 3.70 0.83 -7.68
N VAL A 81 2.74 1.44 -8.37
CA VAL A 81 1.43 0.86 -8.66
C VAL A 81 1.43 0.42 -10.11
N SER A 82 1.13 -0.85 -10.38
CA SER A 82 0.95 -1.38 -11.73
C SER A 82 -0.37 -2.12 -11.84
N VAL A 83 -1.15 -1.83 -12.88
CA VAL A 83 -2.36 -2.59 -13.23
C VAL A 83 -2.03 -3.49 -14.40
N ILE A 84 -2.20 -4.79 -14.20
CA ILE A 84 -1.97 -5.83 -15.20
C ILE A 84 -3.32 -6.36 -15.65
N GLY A 85 -3.56 -6.34 -16.95
CA GLY A 85 -4.80 -6.79 -17.56
C GLY A 85 -4.97 -8.31 -17.62
N PRO A 86 -6.10 -8.78 -18.16
CA PRO A 86 -6.41 -10.20 -18.28
C PRO A 86 -5.48 -10.97 -19.21
N GLN A 87 -4.78 -10.29 -20.13
CA GLN A 87 -3.83 -10.90 -21.08
C GLN A 87 -2.35 -10.66 -20.71
N ASP A 88 -2.09 -10.40 -19.43
CA ASP A 88 -0.75 -10.19 -18.85
C ASP A 88 -0.02 -8.91 -19.32
N GLU A 89 -0.73 -7.99 -19.96
CA GLU A 89 -0.22 -6.68 -20.35
C GLU A 89 -0.29 -5.67 -19.19
N VAL A 90 0.70 -4.77 -19.11
CA VAL A 90 0.66 -3.65 -18.16
C VAL A 90 -0.19 -2.54 -18.77
N LEU A 91 -1.36 -2.31 -18.18
CA LEU A 91 -2.35 -1.32 -18.63
C LEU A 91 -2.08 0.06 -18.06
N ALA A 92 -1.62 0.12 -16.81
CA ALA A 92 -1.23 1.36 -16.15
C ALA A 92 -0.03 1.11 -15.23
N ARG A 93 0.84 2.10 -15.10
CA ARG A 93 1.94 2.10 -14.13
C ARG A 93 2.18 3.51 -13.63
N GLN A 94 2.30 3.65 -12.31
CA GLN A 94 2.62 4.90 -11.65
C GLN A 94 3.75 4.70 -10.65
N LEU A 95 4.68 5.66 -10.61
CA LEU A 95 5.66 5.81 -9.54
C LEU A 95 5.17 6.93 -8.63
N VAL A 96 4.87 6.58 -7.39
CA VAL A 96 4.44 7.51 -6.35
C VAL A 96 5.69 7.88 -5.55
N PRO A 97 6.07 9.17 -5.50
CA PRO A 97 7.24 9.58 -4.75
C PRO A 97 7.03 9.35 -3.24
N ASP A 98 8.15 9.17 -2.54
CA ASP A 98 8.23 9.15 -1.08
C ASP A 98 7.74 10.49 -0.49
N ASP A 99 7.30 10.48 0.78
CA ASP A 99 6.86 11.70 1.47
C ASP A 99 8.03 12.61 1.92
N GLY A 100 9.27 12.14 1.75
CA GLY A 100 10.51 12.83 2.09
C GLY A 100 11.03 12.51 3.50
N ILE A 101 10.30 11.73 4.29
CA ILE A 101 10.70 11.34 5.65
C ILE A 101 11.60 10.11 5.58
N THR A 102 12.90 10.37 5.43
CA THR A 102 13.89 9.30 5.23
C THR A 102 14.53 8.79 6.53
N SER A 103 14.30 9.48 7.65
CA SER A 103 14.81 9.11 8.96
C SER A 103 13.76 8.30 9.72
N GLY A 104 13.83 6.96 9.63
CA GLY A 104 12.94 6.08 10.39
C GLY A 104 12.95 6.34 11.90
N ASP A 105 11.91 5.90 12.61
CA ASP A 105 11.75 6.13 14.05
C ASP A 105 12.55 5.13 14.92
N ALA A 106 13.70 5.57 15.46
CA ALA A 106 14.57 4.71 16.25
C ALA A 106 13.92 4.18 17.55
N ASP A 107 12.97 4.91 18.15
CA ASP A 107 12.34 4.53 19.41
C ASP A 107 11.29 3.42 19.20
N HIS A 108 10.68 3.39 18.01
CA HIS A 108 9.63 2.43 17.65
C HIS A 108 10.07 1.36 16.64
N ARG A 109 11.29 1.45 16.09
CA ARG A 109 11.83 0.51 15.10
C ARG A 109 12.10 -0.87 15.69
N GLU A 110 11.22 -1.82 15.40
CA GLU A 110 11.43 -3.27 15.59
C GLU A 110 12.03 -3.92 14.33
N GLY A 111 12.66 -5.09 14.45
CA GLY A 111 13.30 -5.78 13.31
C GLY A 111 12.30 -6.20 12.22
N ILE A 112 12.80 -6.39 10.99
CA ILE A 112 12.01 -6.72 9.78
C ILE A 112 11.51 -8.18 9.74
N TYR A 113 11.97 -9.06 10.65
CA TYR A 113 11.62 -10.49 10.66
C TYR A 113 11.18 -10.99 12.05
N ASP A 114 10.47 -12.12 12.02
CA ASP A 114 9.91 -12.85 13.15
C ASP A 114 10.85 -12.97 14.38
N VAL A 115 10.22 -12.88 15.53
CA VAL A 115 10.64 -12.30 16.80
C VAL A 115 11.70 -13.12 17.54
N PHE A 116 11.70 -14.46 17.46
CA PHE A 116 12.52 -15.27 18.37
C PHE A 116 14.01 -15.40 18.01
N ALA A 117 14.37 -15.32 16.73
CA ALA A 117 15.76 -15.50 16.28
C ALA A 117 16.52 -14.16 16.18
N ASP A 118 15.83 -13.09 15.75
CA ASP A 118 16.40 -11.75 15.61
C ASP A 118 16.59 -11.06 16.98
N TYR A 119 15.74 -11.38 17.98
CA TYR A 119 15.93 -10.87 19.34
C TYR A 119 17.22 -11.32 19.99
N ARG A 120 17.67 -12.58 19.86
CA ARG A 120 18.91 -12.99 20.54
C ARG A 120 20.16 -12.37 19.93
N TYR A 121 20.22 -12.28 18.60
CA TYR A 121 21.37 -11.66 17.91
C TYR A 121 21.43 -10.15 18.16
N ARG A 122 20.28 -9.46 18.10
CA ARG A 122 20.23 -8.01 18.32
C ARG A 122 20.28 -7.62 19.78
N GLU A 123 19.67 -8.37 20.70
CA GLU A 123 19.85 -8.19 22.15
C GLU A 123 21.33 -8.34 22.53
N TRP A 124 22.01 -9.36 21.98
CA TRP A 124 23.44 -9.51 22.17
C TRP A 124 24.20 -8.28 21.64
N HIS A 125 23.99 -7.85 20.39
CA HIS A 125 24.66 -6.67 19.85
C HIS A 125 24.31 -5.37 20.61
N ARG A 126 23.06 -5.21 21.06
CA ARG A 126 22.58 -4.06 21.82
C ARG A 126 23.21 -3.94 23.20
N VAL A 127 23.52 -5.07 23.85
CA VAL A 127 24.16 -5.10 25.18
C VAL A 127 25.69 -5.10 25.07
N HIS A 128 26.27 -5.69 24.01
CA HIS A 128 27.70 -6.00 23.95
C HIS A 128 28.49 -5.20 22.90
N SER A 129 27.86 -4.37 22.07
CA SER A 129 28.57 -3.54 21.08
C SER A 129 28.67 -2.07 21.49
N PRO A 130 29.82 -1.41 21.21
CA PRO A 130 29.94 0.04 21.31
C PRO A 130 28.88 0.73 20.43
N GLY A 131 28.01 1.55 21.03
CA GLY A 131 26.90 2.24 20.33
C GLY A 131 25.60 1.44 20.19
N GLY A 132 25.46 0.30 20.89
CA GLY A 132 24.22 -0.47 20.93
C GLY A 132 23.04 0.32 21.53
N VAL A 133 21.84 0.10 20.99
CA VAL A 133 20.59 0.73 21.49
C VAL A 133 20.02 -0.09 22.65
N PRO A 134 19.72 0.47 23.83
CA PRO A 134 19.20 -0.27 24.98
C PRO A 134 17.90 -1.05 24.67
N PRO A 135 17.64 -2.19 25.36
CA PRO A 135 16.34 -2.84 25.33
C PRO A 135 15.27 -1.92 25.95
N GLY A 136 14.03 -1.95 25.43
CA GLY A 136 12.92 -1.13 25.92
C GLY A 136 12.15 -0.33 24.88
N LYS A 137 12.28 -0.64 23.58
CA LYS A 137 11.50 0.02 22.52
C LYS A 137 10.01 -0.22 22.71
N THR A 138 9.22 0.81 22.47
CA THR A 138 7.77 0.74 22.50
C THR A 138 7.23 0.38 21.13
N ARG A 139 6.12 -0.35 21.10
CA ARG A 139 5.41 -0.63 19.85
C ARG A 139 4.78 0.66 19.34
N SER A 140 4.90 0.93 18.05
CA SER A 140 4.33 2.14 17.46
C SER A 140 2.80 2.20 17.64
N PRO A 141 2.23 3.35 18.08
CA PRO A 141 0.79 3.51 18.20
C PRO A 141 0.06 3.48 16.84
N VAL A 142 0.71 3.89 15.75
CA VAL A 142 0.10 3.93 14.41
C VAL A 142 -0.10 2.55 13.79
N LEU A 143 0.41 1.47 14.41
CA LEU A 143 0.06 0.10 14.02
C LEU A 143 -1.39 -0.26 14.32
N GLN A 144 -1.96 0.32 15.36
CA GLN A 144 -3.34 0.08 15.79
C GLN A 144 -4.32 1.12 15.26
N ALA A 145 -3.81 2.26 14.81
CA ALA A 145 -4.60 3.37 14.28
C ALA A 145 -3.93 4.02 13.04
N PRO A 146 -3.73 3.25 11.94
CA PRO A 146 -3.05 3.75 10.74
C PRO A 146 -3.81 4.87 10.04
N GLU A 147 -5.11 5.04 10.30
CA GLU A 147 -5.93 6.13 9.79
C GLU A 147 -5.50 7.53 10.26
N GLN A 148 -4.66 7.61 11.29
CA GLN A 148 -4.11 8.86 11.81
C GLN A 148 -2.94 9.41 10.99
N LEU A 149 -2.31 8.57 10.17
CA LEU A 149 -1.18 8.96 9.30
C LEU A 149 -1.65 9.84 8.16
N ASP A 150 -0.81 10.74 7.64
CA ASP A 150 -1.21 11.54 6.48
C ASP A 150 -1.37 10.66 5.22
N PRO A 151 -2.48 10.82 4.45
CA PRO A 151 -2.70 10.04 3.25
C PRO A 151 -2.09 10.67 2.00
N THR A 152 -1.43 9.82 1.20
CA THR A 152 -1.14 10.07 -0.21
C THR A 152 -2.23 9.41 -1.06
N LEU A 153 -2.97 10.22 -1.82
CA LEU A 153 -4.06 9.75 -2.68
C LEU A 153 -3.56 9.57 -4.10
N VAL A 154 -3.87 8.42 -4.70
CA VAL A 154 -3.44 8.06 -6.06
C VAL A 154 -4.65 7.62 -6.85
N HIS A 155 -4.84 8.24 -8.01
CA HIS A 155 -5.90 7.90 -8.94
C HIS A 155 -5.33 7.19 -10.17
N VAL A 156 -5.93 6.08 -10.57
CA VAL A 156 -5.54 5.30 -11.74
C VAL A 156 -6.76 5.05 -12.63
N GLU A 157 -6.72 5.60 -13.84
CA GLU A 157 -7.65 5.23 -14.90
C GLU A 157 -7.17 3.92 -15.55
N VAL A 158 -7.99 2.87 -15.52
CA VAL A 158 -7.68 1.57 -16.12
C VAL A 158 -8.37 1.49 -17.49
N PRO A 159 -7.59 1.44 -18.59
CA PRO A 159 -8.15 1.24 -19.92
C PRO A 159 -8.97 -0.05 -20.04
N ASP A 160 -9.93 -0.05 -20.95
CA ASP A 160 -10.66 -1.26 -21.30
C ASP A 160 -9.75 -2.32 -21.94
N ALA A 161 -9.60 -3.46 -21.27
CA ALA A 161 -8.93 -4.66 -21.78
C ALA A 161 -9.87 -5.88 -21.84
N GLY A 162 -11.18 -5.64 -21.79
CA GLY A 162 -12.21 -6.67 -21.76
C GLY A 162 -12.41 -7.32 -20.38
N PRO A 163 -13.37 -8.25 -20.26
CA PRO A 163 -13.62 -8.96 -19.00
C PRO A 163 -12.48 -9.93 -18.67
N GLY A 164 -12.20 -10.10 -17.39
CA GLY A 164 -11.23 -11.09 -16.90
C GLY A 164 -10.60 -10.74 -15.56
N LEU A 165 -9.46 -11.38 -15.28
CA LEU A 165 -8.72 -11.19 -14.04
C LEU A 165 -7.67 -10.08 -14.19
N TYR A 166 -7.91 -8.98 -13.50
CA TYR A 166 -6.96 -7.88 -13.37
C TYR A 166 -6.11 -8.07 -12.11
N ARG A 167 -4.86 -7.61 -12.14
CA ARG A 167 -3.98 -7.57 -10.96
C ARG A 167 -3.49 -6.15 -10.74
N VAL A 168 -3.88 -5.55 -9.61
CA VAL A 168 -3.27 -4.32 -9.12
C VAL A 168 -2.10 -4.72 -8.23
N VAL A 169 -0.89 -4.61 -8.76
CA VAL A 169 0.35 -4.90 -8.05
C VAL A 169 0.89 -3.60 -7.48
N VAL A 170 1.02 -3.55 -6.17
CA VAL A 170 1.62 -2.42 -5.45
C VAL A 170 2.92 -2.88 -4.84
N ILE A 171 4.05 -2.36 -5.33
CA ILE A 171 5.38 -2.58 -4.78
C ILE A 171 5.64 -1.46 -3.79
N ALA A 172 5.81 -1.81 -2.53
CA ALA A 172 5.89 -0.87 -1.41
C ALA A 172 6.81 -1.42 -0.33
N SER A 173 6.77 -0.84 0.87
CA SER A 173 7.62 -1.21 2.00
C SER A 173 6.80 -1.65 3.21
N TRP A 174 7.47 -2.12 4.26
CA TRP A 174 6.86 -2.54 5.51
C TRP A 174 6.19 -1.42 6.32
N ASP A 175 6.51 -0.17 5.97
CA ASP A 175 5.96 1.05 6.56
C ASP A 175 4.64 1.48 5.91
N HIS A 176 4.29 0.93 4.76
CA HIS A 176 3.11 1.36 4.02
C HIS A 176 1.84 0.62 4.43
N TYR A 177 0.77 1.41 4.53
CA TYR A 177 -0.62 0.96 4.56
C TYR A 177 -1.30 1.41 3.28
N ILE A 178 -2.02 0.50 2.63
CA ILE A 178 -2.59 0.71 1.31
C ILE A 178 -4.03 0.26 1.30
N SER A 179 -4.92 1.13 0.84
CA SER A 179 -6.29 0.76 0.48
C SER A 179 -6.53 0.95 -1.01
N LEU A 180 -7.55 0.28 -1.54
CA LEU A 180 -7.95 0.32 -2.94
C LEU A 180 -9.47 0.41 -3.03
N THR A 181 -9.95 1.30 -3.88
CA THR A 181 -11.37 1.52 -4.13
C THR A 181 -11.62 1.63 -5.63
N PRO A 182 -12.22 0.63 -6.29
CA PRO A 182 -12.75 0.80 -7.63
C PRO A 182 -13.97 1.73 -7.65
N ASP A 183 -14.26 2.35 -8.79
CA ASP A 183 -15.46 3.19 -8.98
C ASP A 183 -16.78 2.38 -9.08
N ARG A 184 -16.67 1.04 -9.18
CA ARG A 184 -17.79 0.10 -9.24
C ARG A 184 -17.48 -1.19 -8.47
N PRO A 185 -18.48 -1.99 -8.08
CA PRO A 185 -18.20 -3.24 -7.39
C PRO A 185 -17.47 -4.23 -8.31
N ILE A 186 -16.28 -4.66 -7.89
CA ILE A 186 -15.49 -5.69 -8.58
C ILE A 186 -15.06 -6.74 -7.54
N ALA A 187 -15.38 -8.01 -7.79
CA ALA A 187 -14.99 -9.10 -6.88
C ALA A 187 -13.47 -9.16 -6.73
N THR A 188 -12.96 -9.15 -5.50
CA THR A 188 -11.53 -8.95 -5.26
C THR A 188 -10.95 -9.90 -4.22
N GLY A 189 -9.89 -10.62 -4.58
CA GLY A 189 -9.02 -11.34 -3.65
C GLY A 189 -7.76 -10.54 -3.35
N ILE A 190 -7.29 -10.55 -2.10
CA ILE A 190 -6.11 -9.78 -1.68
C ILE A 190 -5.00 -10.74 -1.29
N HIS A 191 -3.85 -10.58 -1.93
CA HIS A 191 -2.62 -11.29 -1.61
C HIS A 191 -1.62 -10.30 -1.01
N PRO A 192 -1.27 -10.42 0.28
CA PRO A 192 -0.37 -9.48 0.98
C PRO A 192 1.12 -9.64 0.58
N GLY A 193 1.39 -10.32 -0.54
CA GLY A 193 2.73 -10.73 -0.98
C GLY A 193 3.22 -12.01 -0.29
N PRO A 194 4.23 -12.69 -0.84
CA PRO A 194 4.90 -13.80 -0.18
C PRO A 194 5.37 -13.40 1.22
N GLY A 195 5.14 -14.30 2.17
CA GLY A 195 5.88 -14.31 3.41
C GLY A 195 7.28 -14.91 3.21
N PRO A 196 8.22 -14.60 4.10
CA PRO A 196 9.49 -15.33 4.15
C PRO A 196 9.29 -16.81 4.45
#